data_AF-A0A1F5V5C3-F1
#
_entry.id   AF-A0A1F5V5C3-F1
#
_cell.length_a   1.000
_cell.length_b   1.000
_cell.length_c   1.000
_cell.angle_alpha   90.00
_cell.angle_beta   90.00
_cell.angle_gamma   90.00
#
_symmetry.space_group_name_H-M   'P 1'
#
loop_
_entity.id
_entity.type
_entity.pdbx_description
1 polymer ?
#
loop_
_entity_poly.entity_id
_entity_poly.type
_entity_poly.pdbx_seq_one_letter_code
_entity_poly.pdbx_strand_id
1 'polypeptide(L)' 'MAKQRKHGYEKKAKVNMRKTTIELTEEQYFFLKEKALELQKLNQNASVVSIIRDLIDKDLQEWEKKRKKKTAEDHA' A
#
# COMPACT_ATOMS: atom_id res chain seq x y z
N MET A 1 22.60 -33.96 -19.10
CA MET A 1 22.48 -33.69 -17.65
C MET A 1 21.63 -32.44 -17.43
N ALA A 2 20.38 -32.61 -16.99
CA ALA A 2 19.42 -31.52 -16.85
C ALA A 2 19.62 -30.77 -15.52
N LYS A 3 20.01 -29.50 -15.57
CA LYS A 3 19.98 -28.60 -14.40
C LYS A 3 18.58 -28.01 -14.28
N GLN A 4 17.72 -28.66 -13.49
CA GLN A 4 16.45 -28.08 -13.05
C GLN A 4 16.73 -26.87 -12.15
N ARG A 5 16.48 -25.66 -12.67
CA ARG A 5 16.41 -24.44 -11.86
C ARG A 5 15.08 -24.45 -11.12
N LYS A 6 15.10 -24.79 -9.83
CA LYS A 6 13.94 -24.60 -8.95
C LYS A 6 13.78 -23.08 -8.74
N HIS A 7 12.85 -22.48 -9.48
CA HIS A 7 12.29 -21.17 -9.11
C HIS A 7 11.57 -21.36 -7.78
N GLY A 8 12.19 -20.89 -6.70
CA GLY A 8 11.56 -20.78 -5.41
C GLY A 8 10.40 -19.81 -5.53
N TYR A 9 9.17 -20.32 -5.51
CA TYR A 9 8.03 -19.52 -5.11
C TYR A 9 8.25 -19.17 -3.64
N GLU A 10 8.79 -17.97 -3.37
CA GLU A 10 8.74 -17.37 -2.05
C GLU A 10 7.28 -17.33 -1.61
N LYS A 11 6.91 -18.26 -0.71
CA LYS A 11 5.67 -18.17 0.04
C LYS A 11 5.76 -16.91 0.90
N LYS A 12 5.31 -15.77 0.38
CA LYS A 12 5.03 -14.60 1.21
C LYS A 12 4.14 -15.08 2.34
N ALA A 13 4.62 -14.93 3.58
CA ALA A 13 3.87 -15.28 4.77
C ALA A 13 2.46 -14.70 4.62
N LYS A 14 1.45 -15.54 4.80
CA LYS A 14 0.05 -15.13 4.70
C LYS A 14 -0.18 -14.11 5.82
N VAL A 15 -0.05 -12.82 5.48
CA VAL A 15 -0.29 -11.74 6.44
C VAL A 15 -1.74 -11.91 6.86
N ASN A 16 -1.98 -12.19 8.14
CA ASN A 16 -3.33 -12.28 8.68
C ASN A 16 -3.95 -10.87 8.62
N MET A 17 -4.61 -10.58 7.50
CA MET A 17 -5.29 -9.31 7.29
C MET A 17 -6.51 -9.26 8.20
N ARG A 18 -6.52 -8.33 9.14
CA ARG A 18 -7.69 -8.03 9.97
C ARG A 18 -8.67 -7.17 9.16
N LYS A 19 -9.97 -7.42 9.31
CA LYS A 19 -10.99 -6.52 8.78
C LYS A 19 -11.08 -5.32 9.72
N THR A 20 -10.99 -4.12 9.14
CA THR A 20 -11.06 -2.85 9.87
C THR A 20 -12.08 -1.96 9.17
N THR A 21 -12.96 -1.34 9.96
CA THR A 21 -13.88 -0.31 9.49
C THR A 21 -13.25 1.05 9.77
N ILE A 22 -13.34 1.95 8.79
CA ILE A 22 -12.92 3.35 8.92
C ILE A 22 -14.13 4.25 8.69
N GLU A 23 -14.19 5.36 9.40
CA GLU A 23 -15.20 6.39 9.17
C GLU A 23 -14.66 7.42 8.18
N LEU A 24 -15.45 7.74 7.17
CA LEU A 24 -15.17 8.74 6.16
C LEU A 24 -16.38 9.64 6.01
N THR A 25 -16.17 10.89 5.67
CA THR A 25 -17.29 11.73 5.22
C THR A 25 -17.82 11.20 3.90
N GLU A 26 -19.08 11.51 3.61
CA GLU A 26 -19.72 11.13 2.35
C GLU A 26 -18.91 11.64 1.16
N GLU A 27 -18.46 12.89 1.21
CA GLU A 27 -17.61 13.51 0.18
C GLU A 27 -16.29 12.75 -0.04
N GLN A 28 -15.61 12.36 1.05
CA GLN A 28 -14.36 11.58 0.96
C GLN A 28 -14.61 10.21 0.31
N TYR A 29 -15.70 9.54 0.69
CA TYR A 29 -16.06 8.25 0.12
C TYR A 29 -16.40 8.37 -1.38
N PHE A 30 -17.19 9.37 -1.78
CA PHE A 30 -17.53 9.61 -3.18
C PHE A 30 -16.30 9.93 -4.01
N PHE A 31 -15.42 10.81 -3.52
CA PHE A 31 -14.15 11.09 -4.18
C PHE A 31 -13.31 9.82 -4.43
N LEU A 32 -13.17 8.97 -3.41
CA LEU A 32 -12.43 7.72 -3.53
C LEU A 32 -13.10 6.75 -4.51
N LYS A 33 -14.44 6.74 -4.55
CA LYS A 33 -15.22 5.89 -5.45
C LYS A 33 -15.07 6.33 -6.91
N GLU A 34 -15.17 7.63 -7.20
CA GLU A 34 -14.97 8.18 -8.54
C GLU A 34 -13.54 7.92 -9.02
N LYS A 35 -12.55 8.20 -8.17
CA LYS A 35 -11.13 7.94 -8.49
C LYS A 35 -10.86 6.46 -8.76
N ALA A 36 -11.46 5.55 -7.98
CA ALA A 36 -11.35 4.11 -8.25
C ALA A 36 -11.95 3.73 -9.61
N LEU A 37 -13.09 4.31 -9.97
CA LEU A 37 -13.75 4.06 -11.25
C LEU A 37 -12.91 4.56 -12.43
N GLU A 38 -12.29 5.73 -12.31
CA GLU A 38 -11.39 6.26 -13.33
C GLU A 38 -10.18 5.36 -13.56
N LEU A 39 -9.55 4.89 -12.47
CA LEU A 39 -8.40 3.98 -12.56
C LEU A 39 -8.80 2.61 -13.14
N GLN A 40 -10.01 2.12 -12.84
CA GLN A 40 -10.55 0.89 -13.45
C GLN A 40 -10.70 1.01 -14.97
N LYS A 41 -11.14 2.17 -15.48
CA LYS A 41 -11.23 2.42 -16.93
C LYS A 41 -9.86 2.37 -17.63
N LEU A 42 -8.79 2.67 -16.90
CA LEU A 42 -7.41 2.58 -17.39
C LEU A 42 -6.81 1.16 -17.29
N ASN A 43 -7.66 0.12 -17.19
CA ASN A 43 -7.25 -1.27 -16.99
C ASN A 43 -6.45 -1.53 -15.70
N GLN A 44 -6.54 -0.64 -14.71
CA GLN A 44 -5.93 -0.87 -13.40
C GLN A 44 -6.97 -1.53 -12.49
N ASN A 45 -6.59 -2.62 -11.81
CA ASN A 45 -7.45 -3.26 -10.80
C ASN A 45 -7.48 -2.42 -9.51
N ALA A 46 -8.00 -1.20 -9.62
CA ALA A 46 -8.11 -0.24 -8.53
C ALA A 46 -9.42 -0.42 -7.78
N SER A 47 -9.35 -0.23 -6.46
CA SER A 47 -10.47 -0.22 -5.54
C SER A 47 -10.25 0.88 -4.51
N VAL A 48 -11.32 1.31 -3.82
CA VAL A 48 -11.20 2.23 -2.68
C VAL A 48 -10.16 1.71 -1.68
N VAL A 49 -10.16 0.41 -1.41
CA VAL A 49 -9.22 -0.24 -0.49
C VAL A 49 -7.77 -0.16 -0.97
N SER A 50 -7.51 -0.37 -2.27
CA SER A 50 -6.16 -0.28 -2.81
C SER A 50 -5.65 1.16 -2.81
N ILE A 51 -6.51 2.13 -3.13
CA ILE A 51 -6.16 3.55 -3.08
C ILE A 51 -5.77 3.96 -1.65
N ILE A 52 -6.59 3.58 -0.66
CA ILE A 52 -6.30 3.88 0.76
C ILE A 52 -4.99 3.23 1.19
N ARG A 53 -4.76 1.96 0.81
CA ARG A 53 -3.51 1.26 1.12
C ARG A 53 -2.30 1.96 0.52
N ASP A 54 -2.36 2.37 -0.74
CA ASP A 54 -1.26 3.06 -1.42
C ASP A 54 -0.97 4.44 -0.79
N LEU A 55 -2.02 5.15 -0.34
CA LEU A 55 -1.86 6.43 0.37
C LEU A 55 -1.19 6.23 1.73
N ILE A 56 -1.63 5.22 2.50
CA ILE A 56 -1.04 4.89 3.81
C ILE A 56 0.43 4.45 3.64
N ASP A 57 0.72 3.57 2.67
CA ASP A 57 2.08 3.07 2.46
C ASP A 57 3.04 4.20 2.06
N LYS A 58 2.58 5.15 1.23
CA LYS A 58 3.36 6.35 0.88
C LYS A 58 3.64 7.22 2.11
N ASP A 59 2.61 7.52 2.90
CA ASP A 59 2.74 8.34 4.10
C ASP A 59 3.67 7.69 5.14
N LEU A 60 3.54 6.38 5.36
CA LEU A 60 4.43 5.60 6.24
C LEU A 60 5.90 5.70 5.79
N GLN A 61 6.16 5.52 4.49
CA GLN A 61 7.52 5.63 3.96
C GLN A 61 8.12 7.02 4.16
N GLU A 62 7.32 8.08 3.98
CA GLU A 62 7.75 9.45 4.23
C GLU A 62 8.01 9.71 5.72
N TRP A 63 7.14 9.19 6.59
CA TRP A 63 7.29 9.31 8.03
C TRP A 63 8.57 8.61 8.54
N GLU A 64 8.85 7.40 8.07
CA GLU A 64 10.07 6.67 8.41
C GLU A 64 11.33 7.41 7.95
N LYS A 65 11.32 7.97 6.72
CA LYS A 65 12.44 8.78 6.21
C LYS A 65 12.70 10.00 7.08
N LYS A 66 11.65 10.72 7.50
CA LYS A 66 11.77 11.89 8.38
C LYS A 66 12.34 11.51 9.74
N ARG A 67 11.90 10.40 10.33
CA ARG A 67 12.42 9.91 11.61
C ARG A 67 13.91 9.56 11.54
N LYS A 68 14.34 8.83 10.50
CA LYS A 68 15.75 8.45 10.34
C LYS A 68 16.69 9.64 10.17
N LYS A 69 16.24 10.71 9.51
CA LYS A 69 17.02 11.96 9.40
C LYS A 69 17.20 12.64 10.75
N LYS A 70 16.13 12.74 11.55
CA LYS A 70 16.17 13.35 12.88
C LYS A 70 17.15 12.62 13.81
N THR A 71 17.13 11.28 13.81
CA THR A 71 18.06 10.47 14.62
C THR A 71 19.52 10.58 14.15
N ALA A 72 19.78 10.90 12.88
CA ALA A 72 21.14 11.12 12.38
C ALA A 72 21.69 12.51 12.75
N GLU A 73 20.82 13.52 12.86
CA GLU A 73 21.18 14.88 13.28
C GLU A 73 21.39 14.99 14.80
N ASP A 74 20.65 14.22 15.60
CA ASP A 74 20.82 14.19 17.08
C ASP A 74 22.10 13.45 17.53
N HIS A 75 22.78 12.72 16.64
CA HIS A 75 24.00 11.94 16.92
C HIS A 75 25.28 12.48 16.25
N ALA A 76 25.20 13.62 15.56
CA ALA A 76 26.33 14.32 14.94
C ALA A 76 26.72 15.56 15.75
#